data_AF-A0A7S9GKQ7-F1
#
_entry.id   AF-A0A7S9GKQ7-F1
#
_cell.length_a   1.000
_cell.length_b   1.000
_cell.length_c   1.000
_cell.angle_alpha   90.00
_cell.angle_beta   90.00
_cell.angle_gamma   90.00
#
_symmetry.space_group_name_H-M   'P 1'
#
loop_
_entity.id
_entity.type
_entity.pdbx_description
1 polymer ?
#
loop_
_entity_poly.entity_id
_entity_poly.type
_entity_poly.pdbx_seq_one_letter_code
_entity_poly.pdbx_strand_id
1 'polypeptide(L)'
;MLAVAALHTLFGLLVFAGPLRQLLRLGLFNAVGADPLLGAVTWFLLFGAPLALLGQALTLLERRVDAPALRPLGWGLLALGLLGIVLMPASGFWLLLPVVWALLRPRPALASQPSSP
;
A
#
# COMPACT_ATOMS: atom_id res chain seq x y z
N MET A 1 -10.88 -5.34 -9.62
CA MET A 1 -9.88 -4.47 -8.96
C MET A 1 -8.45 -4.76 -9.38
N LEU A 2 -7.95 -6.00 -9.32
CA LEU A 2 -6.56 -6.31 -9.71
C LEU A 2 -6.20 -5.88 -11.14
N ALA A 3 -7.08 -6.11 -12.12
CA ALA A 3 -6.89 -5.65 -13.50
C ALA A 3 -6.79 -4.12 -13.59
N VAL A 4 -7.60 -3.40 -12.82
CA VAL A 4 -7.56 -1.92 -12.75
C VAL A 4 -6.24 -1.46 -12.15
N ALA A 5 -5.78 -2.09 -11.07
CA ALA A 5 -4.48 -1.78 -10.45
C ALA A 5 -3.31 -2.00 -11.43
N ALA A 6 -3.33 -3.10 -12.17
CA ALA A 6 -2.33 -3.42 -13.18
C ALA A 6 -2.34 -2.39 -14.32
N LEU A 7 -3.51 -2.07 -14.86
CA LEU A 7 -3.66 -1.08 -15.93
C LEU A 7 -3.22 0.31 -15.46
N HIS A 8 -3.66 0.75 -14.28
CA HIS A 8 -3.29 2.04 -13.69
C HIS A 8 -1.77 2.17 -13.51
N THR A 9 -1.14 1.13 -12.96
CA THR A 9 0.31 1.11 -12.74
C THR A 9 1.06 1.11 -14.06
N LEU A 10 0.68 0.26 -15.02
CA LEU A 10 1.33 0.19 -16.32
C LEU A 10 1.18 1.50 -17.09
N PHE A 11 -0.01 2.08 -17.09
CA PHE A 11 -0.27 3.38 -17.70
C PHE A 11 0.64 4.46 -17.09
N GLY A 12 0.73 4.54 -15.76
CA GLY A 12 1.61 5.49 -15.08
C GLY A 12 3.08 5.29 -15.43
N LEU A 13 3.56 4.06 -15.50
CA LEU A 13 4.95 3.75 -15.85
C LEU A 13 5.30 4.20 -17.28
N LEU A 14 4.37 4.03 -18.23
CA LEU A 14 4.57 4.40 -19.62
C LEU A 14 4.47 5.92 -19.83
N VAL A 15 3.43 6.55 -19.29
CA VAL A 15 3.15 7.98 -19.49
C VAL A 15 4.13 8.86 -18.72
N PHE A 16 4.52 8.47 -17.50
CA PHE A 16 5.42 9.24 -16.65
C PHE A 16 6.87 8.73 -16.66
N ALA A 17 7.27 8.01 -17.71
CA ALA A 17 8.63 7.47 -17.84
C ALA A 17 9.72 8.55 -17.74
N GLY A 18 9.47 9.76 -18.26
CA GLY A 18 10.37 10.91 -18.15
C GLY A 18 10.58 11.36 -16.69
N PRO A 19 9.52 11.82 -15.99
CA PRO A 19 9.56 12.16 -14.57
C PRO A 19 10.11 11.05 -13.68
N LEU A 20 9.81 9.78 -13.97
CA LEU A 20 10.36 8.63 -13.23
C LEU A 20 11.88 8.51 -13.36
N ARG A 21 12.42 8.68 -14.57
CA ARG A 21 13.87 8.72 -14.77
C ARG A 21 14.51 9.89 -14.05
N GLN A 22 13.84 11.04 -13.98
CA GLN A 22 14.31 12.17 -13.19
C GLN A 22 14.35 11.82 -11.70
N LEU A 23 13.29 11.23 -11.15
CA LEU A 23 13.24 10.79 -9.76
C LEU A 23 14.40 9.84 -9.44
N LEU A 24 14.66 8.84 -10.30
CA LEU A 24 15.77 7.90 -10.13
C LEU A 24 17.16 8.58 -10.14
N ARG A 25 17.35 9.63 -10.94
CA ARG A 25 18.61 10.41 -10.95
C ARG A 25 18.80 11.25 -9.70
N LEU A 26 17.72 11.71 -9.09
CA LEU A 26 17.75 12.46 -7.82
C LEU A 26 18.01 11.54 -6.62
N GLY A 27 17.92 10.22 -6.82
CA GLY A 27 18.09 9.21 -5.78
C GLY A 27 16.74 8.72 -5.26
N LEU A 28 16.76 8.00 -4.14
CA LEU A 28 15.54 7.45 -3.52
C LEU A 28 15.11 8.24 -2.28
N PHE A 29 16.04 8.85 -1.55
CA PHE A 29 15.71 9.54 -0.31
C PHE A 29 15.28 10.98 -0.56
N ASN A 30 14.05 11.33 -0.16
CA ASN A 30 13.43 12.64 -0.36
C ASN A 30 13.53 13.15 -1.82
N ALA A 31 13.51 12.23 -2.78
CA ALA A 31 13.76 12.53 -4.19
C ALA A 31 12.69 13.40 -4.82
N VAL A 32 11.46 13.38 -4.28
CA VAL A 32 10.37 14.27 -4.72
C VAL A 32 10.62 15.72 -4.28
N GLY A 33 11.18 15.92 -3.08
CA GLY A 33 11.37 17.25 -2.50
C GLY A 33 10.09 18.09 -2.51
N ALA A 34 10.18 19.31 -3.02
CA ALA A 34 9.06 20.24 -3.15
C ALA A 34 8.50 20.33 -4.58
N ASP A 35 8.91 19.43 -5.49
CA ASP A 35 8.46 19.44 -6.89
C ASP A 35 7.02 18.89 -7.00
N PRO A 36 6.03 19.72 -7.35
CA PRO A 36 4.64 19.29 -7.41
C PRO A 36 4.37 18.24 -8.49
N LEU A 37 5.09 18.28 -9.61
CA LEU A 37 4.93 17.32 -10.70
C LEU A 37 5.47 15.94 -10.27
N LEU A 38 6.67 15.90 -9.69
CA LEU A 38 7.21 14.64 -9.16
C LEU A 38 6.34 14.09 -8.02
N GLY A 39 5.77 14.97 -7.19
CA GLY A 39 4.80 14.58 -6.16
C GLY A 39 3.56 13.93 -6.73
N ALA A 40 2.94 14.56 -7.75
CA ALA A 40 1.76 14.01 -8.42
C ALA A 40 2.05 12.67 -9.11
N VAL A 41 3.17 12.56 -9.84
CA VAL A 41 3.58 11.31 -10.51
C VAL A 41 3.83 10.20 -9.49
N THR A 42 4.54 10.51 -8.40
CA THR A 42 4.84 9.54 -7.34
C THR A 42 3.56 9.06 -6.68
N TRP A 43 2.64 9.96 -6.33
CA TRP A 43 1.33 9.60 -5.79
C TRP A 43 0.51 8.75 -6.75
N PHE A 44 0.46 9.15 -8.03
CA PHE A 44 -0.26 8.40 -9.05
C PHE A 44 0.21 6.95 -9.11
N LEU A 45 1.53 6.73 -9.14
CA LEU A 45 2.10 5.39 -9.21
C LEU A 45 1.90 4.60 -7.91
N LEU A 46 2.17 5.23 -6.76
CA LEU A 46 1.99 4.57 -5.46
C LEU A 46 0.54 4.21 -5.21
N PHE A 47 -0.44 4.93 -5.77
CA PHE A 47 -1.87 4.62 -5.69
C PHE A 47 -2.25 3.29 -6.38
N GLY A 48 -1.43 2.79 -7.31
CA GLY A 48 -1.61 1.44 -7.86
C GLY A 48 -1.54 0.35 -6.79
N ALA A 49 -0.69 0.52 -5.76
CA ALA A 49 -0.54 -0.47 -4.69
C ALA A 49 -1.79 -0.59 -3.80
N PRO A 50 -2.42 0.49 -3.28
CA PRO A 50 -3.72 0.43 -2.63
C PRO A 50 -4.80 -0.26 -3.46
N LEU A 51 -4.88 -0.01 -4.78
CA LEU A 51 -5.85 -0.70 -5.65
C LEU A 51 -5.60 -2.20 -5.71
N ALA A 52 -4.33 -2.63 -5.78
CA ALA A 52 -3.96 -4.04 -5.76
C ALA A 52 -4.25 -4.69 -4.41
N LEU A 53 -3.92 -4.00 -3.30
CA LEU A 53 -4.18 -4.47 -1.94
C LEU A 53 -5.69 -4.57 -1.67
N LEU A 54 -6.48 -3.59 -2.11
CA LEU A 54 -7.94 -3.66 -2.04
C LEU A 54 -8.48 -4.83 -2.88
N GLY A 55 -7.96 -5.04 -4.08
CA GLY A 55 -8.32 -6.18 -4.91
C GLY A 55 -8.05 -7.51 -4.22
N GLN A 56 -6.88 -7.67 -3.60
CA GLN A 56 -6.56 -8.86 -2.81
C GLN A 56 -7.47 -9.01 -1.60
N ALA A 57 -7.75 -7.93 -0.87
CA ALA A 57 -8.65 -7.94 0.28
C ALA A 57 -10.05 -8.41 -0.09
N LEU A 58 -10.60 -7.92 -1.21
CA LEU A 58 -11.90 -8.35 -1.73
C LEU A 58 -11.89 -9.83 -2.12
N THR A 59 -10.84 -10.30 -2.81
CA THR A 59 -10.72 -11.73 -3.15
C THR A 59 -10.64 -12.63 -1.91
N LEU A 60 -9.97 -12.19 -0.84
CA LEU A 60 -9.94 -12.92 0.43
C LEU A 60 -11.31 -12.89 1.12
N LEU A 61 -12.03 -11.77 1.06
CA LEU A 61 -13.36 -11.66 1.63
C LEU A 61 -14.38 -12.57 0.93
N GLU A 62 -14.34 -12.60 -0.41
CA GLU A 62 -15.18 -13.49 -1.24
C GLU A 62 -14.93 -14.97 -0.92
N ARG A 63 -13.67 -15.33 -0.63
CA ARG A 63 -13.27 -16.69 -0.25
C ARG A 63 -13.55 -17.03 1.22
N ARG A 64 -14.15 -16.10 2.00
CA ARG A 64 -14.46 -16.26 3.43
C ARG A 64 -13.26 -16.72 4.26
N VAL A 65 -12.07 -16.17 3.96
CA VAL A 65 -10.83 -16.56 4.66
C VAL A 65 -10.72 -15.85 6.01
N ASP A 66 -10.20 -16.56 7.01
CA ASP A 66 -10.05 -16.03 8.37
C ASP A 66 -9.09 -14.84 8.47
N ALA A 67 -9.17 -14.10 9.58
CA ALA A 67 -8.34 -12.94 9.88
C ALA A 67 -6.81 -13.12 9.67
N PRO A 68 -6.18 -14.28 9.94
CA PRO A 68 -4.75 -14.48 9.65
C PRO A 68 -4.40 -14.34 8.17
N ALA A 69 -5.34 -14.57 7.26
CA ALA A 69 -5.15 -14.40 5.82
C ALA A 69 -5.02 -12.94 5.39
N LEU A 70 -5.31 -11.97 6.26
CA LEU A 70 -5.12 -10.54 6.00
C LEU A 70 -3.67 -10.06 6.26
N ARG A 71 -2.80 -10.89 6.85
CA ARG A 71 -1.39 -10.53 7.11
C ARG A 71 -0.62 -10.04 5.87
N PRO A 72 -0.77 -10.64 4.67
CA PRO A 72 -0.13 -10.13 3.45
C PRO A 72 -0.54 -8.69 3.12
N LEU A 73 -1.77 -8.28 3.44
CA LEU A 73 -2.22 -6.89 3.26
C LEU A 73 -1.47 -5.94 4.19
N GLY A 74 -1.26 -6.34 5.46
CA GLY A 74 -0.48 -5.57 6.42
C GLY A 74 0.97 -5.35 5.97
N TRP A 75 1.62 -6.40 5.47
CA TRP A 75 2.98 -6.29 4.92
C TRP A 75 3.04 -5.44 3.66
N GLY A 76 2.05 -5.55 2.77
CA GLY A 76 1.94 -4.71 1.58
C GLY A 76 1.76 -3.23 1.92
N LEU A 77 0.92 -2.91 2.90
CA LEU A 77 0.77 -1.54 3.40
C LEU A 77 2.04 -1.02 4.08
N LEU A 78 2.78 -1.87 4.79
CA LEU A 78 4.07 -1.49 5.36
C LEU A 78 5.08 -1.14 4.28
N ALA A 79 5.22 -2.00 3.26
CA ALA A 79 6.13 -1.74 2.14
C ALA A 79 5.77 -0.43 1.41
N LEU A 80 4.47 -0.21 1.15
CA LEU A 80 3.98 1.04 0.57
C LEU A 80 4.30 2.26 1.45
N GLY A 81 4.03 2.17 2.75
CA GLY A 81 4.30 3.25 3.70
C GLY A 81 5.78 3.59 3.77
N LEU A 82 6.65 2.59 3.88
CA LEU A 82 8.10 2.79 3.91
C LEU A 82 8.61 3.41 2.60
N LEU A 83 8.13 2.91 1.45
CA LEU A 83 8.51 3.46 0.16
C LEU A 83 8.08 4.93 0.02
N GLY A 84 6.85 5.25 0.41
CA GLY A 84 6.34 6.62 0.40
C GLY A 84 7.07 7.55 1.35
N ILE A 85 7.44 7.09 2.55
CA ILE A 85 8.26 7.85 3.52
C ILE A 85 9.65 8.12 2.95
N VAL A 86 10.29 7.12 2.34
CA VAL A 86 11.63 7.27 1.76
C VAL A 86 11.62 8.25 0.59
N LEU A 87 10.67 8.12 -0.34
CA LEU A 87 10.59 8.97 -1.53
C LEU A 87 10.14 10.40 -1.21
N MET A 88 9.20 10.55 -0.28
CA MET A 88 8.57 11.84 0.07
C MET A 88 8.17 11.87 1.56
N PRO A 89 9.09 12.17 2.50
CA PRO A 89 8.82 12.15 3.94
C PRO A 89 7.65 13.04 4.38
N ALA A 90 7.46 14.19 3.72
CA ALA A 90 6.39 15.17 4.03
C ALA A 90 4.99 14.78 3.49
N SER A 91 4.85 13.57 2.94
CA SER A 91 3.63 13.07 2.27
C SER A 91 2.47 12.64 3.18
N GLY A 92 2.77 12.31 4.44
CA GLY A 92 1.80 11.65 5.32
C GLY A 92 1.77 10.11 5.24
N PHE A 93 2.62 9.44 4.46
CA PHE A 93 2.64 7.97 4.36
C PHE A 93 2.87 7.24 5.70
N TRP A 94 3.45 7.93 6.69
CA TRP A 94 3.59 7.45 8.06
C TRP A 94 2.24 7.20 8.77
N LEU A 95 1.13 7.77 8.29
CA LEU A 95 -0.22 7.47 8.76
C LEU A 95 -0.68 6.04 8.44
N LEU A 96 0.04 5.30 7.60
CA LEU A 96 -0.22 3.87 7.38
C LEU A 96 0.28 3.01 8.54
N LEU A 97 1.21 3.48 9.37
CA LEU A 97 1.82 2.67 10.44
C LEU A 97 0.80 2.16 11.48
N PRO A 98 -0.17 2.97 11.97
CA PRO A 98 -1.23 2.47 12.87
C PRO A 98 -2.11 1.39 12.21
N VAL A 99 -2.39 1.51 10.92
CA VAL A 99 -3.19 0.54 10.16
C VAL A 99 -2.42 -0.78 10.00
N VAL A 100 -1.15 -0.69 9.63
CA VAL A 100 -0.24 -1.85 9.55
C VAL A 100 -0.18 -2.57 10.90
N TRP A 101 -0.01 -1.82 11.99
CA TRP A 101 -0.01 -2.38 13.33
C TRP A 101 -1.30 -3.13 13.66
N ALA A 102 -2.46 -2.54 13.35
CA ALA A 102 -3.76 -3.15 13.59
C ALA A 102 -3.97 -4.46 12.80
N LEU A 103 -3.38 -4.57 11.61
CA LEU A 103 -3.45 -5.77 10.76
C LEU A 103 -2.46 -6.86 11.17
N LEU A 104 -1.26 -6.47 11.65
CA LEU A 104 -0.19 -7.41 11.98
C LEU A 104 -0.23 -7.87 13.45
N ARG A 105 -0.88 -7.11 14.34
CA ARG A 105 -0.97 -7.48 15.76
C ARG A 105 -1.71 -8.83 15.94
N PRO A 106 -1.23 -9.70 16.84
CA PRO A 106 -1.99 -10.87 17.26
C PRO A 106 -3.37 -10.46 17.79
N ARG A 107 -4.41 -11.20 17.41
CA ARG A 107 -5.73 -11.08 18.04
C ARG A 107 -5.83 -12.15 19.13
N PRO A 108 -6.36 -11.82 20.32
CA PRO A 108 -6.72 -12.84 21.28
C PRO A 108 -7.69 -13.81 20.60
N ALA A 109 -7.50 -15.12 20.79
CA ALA A 109 -8.52 -16.09 20.42
C ALA A 109 -9.81 -15.67 21.13
N LEU A 110 -10.90 -15.47 20.37
CA LEU A 110 -12.22 -15.32 20.97
C LEU A 110 -12.40 -16.56 21.84
N ALA A 111 -12.41 -16.38 23.16
CA ALA A 111 -12.65 -17.45 24.10
C ALA A 111 -13.94 -18.13 23.65
N SER A 112 -13.84 -19.42 23.30
CA SER A 112 -14.99 -20.26 23.01
C SER A 112 -15.92 -20.14 24.21
N GLN A 113 -17.02 -19.39 24.05
CA GLN A 113 -18.05 -19.33 25.07
C GLN A 113 -18.47 -20.78 25.36
N PRO A 114 -18.39 -21.25 26.61
CA PRO A 114 -18.85 -22.59 26.92
C PRO A 114 -20.33 -22.65 26.59
N SER A 115 -20.69 -23.61 25.72
CA SER A 115 -22.08 -24.01 25.49
C SER A 115 -22.72 -24.28 26.84
N SER A 116 -23.64 -23.41 27.25
CA SER A 116 -24.45 -23.66 28.45
C SER A 116 -25.37 -24.87 28.18
N PRO A 117 -25.54 -25.77 29.17
CA PRO A 117 -26.28 -27.02 29.04
C PRO A 117 -27.79 -26.84 28.86
#